data_AF-A0A376RDN1-F1
#
_entry.id   AF-A0A376RDN1-F1
#
_cell.length_a   1.000
_cell.length_b   1.000
_cell.length_c   1.000
_cell.angle_alpha   90.00
_cell.angle_beta   90.00
_cell.angle_gamma   90.00
#
_symmetry.space_group_name_H-M   'P 1'
#
loop_
_entity.id
_entity.type
_entity.pdbx_description
1 polymer ?
#
loop_
_entity_poly.entity_id
_entity_poly.type
_entity_poly.pdbx_seq_one_letter_code
_entity_poly.pdbx_strand_id
1 'polypeptide(L)'
;MNQLLAESGMRHHPVNPMTDSYLPRLVEAQSTGRCGVVSAHVFEQGVDAVRQELARLQQEGYRYAVLDALTEHHLEIQGEALRDAPLVTGGSGLAIGLARQWAQENGNQAREAGRPLAGRGVVLSGSCSQMTNRQVAHYRQIAPAREVDVARCLSTETLAAYAHELAEWVLGQESVLAPLVFATASTDALAAIQQQYGAQKASQAVETLFLN
;
A
#
# COMPACT_ATOMS: atom_id res chain seq x y z
N MET A 1 11.94 2.33 -12.03
CA MET A 1 11.48 1.20 -12.86
C MET A 1 11.29 1.74 -14.26
N ASN A 2 11.93 1.14 -15.27
CA ASN A 2 11.86 1.59 -16.68
C ASN A 2 11.14 0.53 -17.52
N GLN A 3 9.90 0.18 -17.15
CA GLN A 3 9.10 -0.84 -17.82
C GLN A 3 7.64 -0.41 -17.86
N LEU A 4 6.93 -0.82 -18.92
CA LEU A 4 5.48 -0.67 -18.99
C LEU A 4 4.80 -1.57 -17.96
N LEU A 5 3.56 -1.21 -17.57
CA LEU A 5 2.78 -1.97 -16.57
C LEU A 5 2.65 -3.46 -16.95
N ALA A 6 2.35 -3.72 -18.23
CA ALA A 6 2.16 -5.05 -18.82
C ALA A 6 3.45 -5.87 -18.99
N GLU A 7 4.61 -5.25 -18.76
CA GLU A 7 5.94 -5.85 -18.82
C GLU A 7 6.60 -5.91 -17.43
N SER A 8 5.96 -5.32 -16.43
CA SER A 8 6.40 -5.37 -15.03
C SER A 8 5.93 -6.66 -14.34
N GLY A 9 6.31 -6.84 -13.07
CA GLY A 9 5.79 -7.91 -12.23
C GLY A 9 4.26 -7.93 -12.12
N MET A 10 3.58 -6.79 -12.34
CA MET A 10 2.12 -6.72 -12.32
C MET A 10 1.46 -7.57 -13.43
N ARG A 11 2.18 -7.90 -14.50
CA ARG A 11 1.69 -8.81 -15.55
C ARG A 11 1.23 -10.16 -15.00
N HIS A 12 1.91 -10.66 -13.98
CA HIS A 12 1.65 -11.96 -13.36
C HIS A 12 1.11 -11.83 -11.93
N HIS A 13 0.53 -10.67 -11.58
CA HIS A 13 -0.02 -10.48 -10.25
C HIS A 13 -1.10 -11.53 -9.96
N PRO A 14 -1.09 -12.20 -8.78
CA PRO A 14 -1.95 -13.36 -8.52
C PRO A 14 -3.44 -13.06 -8.44
N VAL A 15 -3.84 -11.79 -8.23
CA VAL A 15 -5.24 -11.39 -8.06
C VAL A 15 -5.77 -10.58 -9.24
N ASN A 16 -4.96 -9.68 -9.78
CA ASN A 16 -5.34 -8.72 -10.81
C ASN A 16 -4.16 -8.50 -11.78
N PRO A 17 -3.87 -9.50 -12.64
CA PRO A 17 -2.79 -9.41 -13.61
C PRO A 17 -3.07 -8.27 -14.60
N MET A 18 -2.08 -7.40 -14.80
CA MET A 18 -2.19 -6.23 -15.66
C MET A 18 -1.47 -6.50 -16.98
N THR A 19 -2.22 -6.80 -18.05
CA THR A 19 -1.66 -7.16 -19.38
C THR A 19 -1.75 -6.05 -20.42
N ASP A 20 -2.30 -4.89 -20.05
CA ASP A 20 -2.30 -3.66 -20.84
C ASP A 20 -1.71 -2.52 -19.99
N SER A 21 -1.06 -1.56 -20.65
CA SER A 21 -0.42 -0.40 -20.00
C SER A 21 -1.10 0.92 -20.33
N TYR A 22 -2.05 0.92 -21.26
CA TYR A 22 -2.77 2.14 -21.63
C TYR A 22 -4.01 2.33 -20.75
N LEU A 23 -3.89 3.24 -19.79
CA LEU A 23 -4.92 3.49 -18.78
C LEU A 23 -6.33 3.77 -19.35
N PRO A 24 -6.51 4.55 -20.44
CA PRO A 24 -7.85 4.76 -20.98
C PRO A 24 -8.57 3.48 -21.40
N ARG A 25 -7.88 2.51 -22.01
CA ARG A 25 -8.49 1.20 -22.35
C ARG A 25 -8.86 0.41 -21.11
N LEU A 26 -8.01 0.43 -20.09
CA LEU A 26 -8.30 -0.22 -18.81
C LEU A 26 -9.52 0.41 -18.13
N VAL A 27 -9.65 1.74 -18.14
CA VAL A 27 -10.80 2.46 -17.56
C VAL A 27 -12.07 2.17 -18.34
N GLU A 28 -12.05 2.27 -19.67
CA GLU A 28 -13.23 2.05 -20.51
C GLU A 28 -13.74 0.60 -20.43
N ALA A 29 -12.86 -0.38 -20.27
CA ALA A 29 -13.25 -1.79 -20.13
C ALA A 29 -14.06 -2.10 -18.85
N GLN A 30 -14.02 -1.21 -17.84
CA GLN A 30 -14.65 -1.41 -16.53
C GLN A 30 -15.58 -0.26 -16.12
N SER A 31 -15.91 0.65 -17.03
CA SER A 31 -16.72 1.83 -16.72
C SER A 31 -17.72 2.14 -17.84
N THR A 32 -18.63 3.08 -17.57
CA THR A 32 -19.54 3.62 -18.59
C THR A 32 -19.05 4.99 -19.04
N GLY A 33 -18.80 5.15 -20.33
CA GLY A 33 -18.30 6.40 -20.93
C GLY A 33 -16.88 6.29 -21.49
N ARG A 34 -16.40 7.38 -22.09
CA ARG A 34 -15.09 7.45 -22.73
C ARG A 34 -14.05 8.06 -21.81
N CYS A 35 -12.79 7.65 -21.96
CA CYS A 35 -11.66 8.14 -21.19
C CYS A 35 -10.66 8.88 -22.10
N GLY A 36 -10.44 10.16 -21.81
CA GLY A 36 -9.47 11.00 -22.49
C GLY A 36 -8.09 10.98 -21.81
N VAL A 37 -7.13 11.70 -22.38
CA VAL A 37 -5.79 11.86 -21.82
C VAL A 37 -5.41 13.34 -21.83
N VAL A 38 -4.92 13.85 -20.69
CA VAL A 38 -4.19 15.11 -20.61
C VAL A 38 -2.71 14.76 -20.56
N SER A 39 -2.01 15.00 -21.67
CA SER A 39 -0.61 14.60 -21.81
C SER A 39 0.35 15.49 -21.02
N ALA A 40 1.54 14.97 -20.71
CA ALA A 40 2.60 15.72 -20.02
C ALA A 40 2.92 17.06 -20.71
N HIS A 41 2.82 17.13 -22.04
CA HIS A 41 3.06 18.37 -22.79
C HIS A 41 2.10 19.51 -22.43
N VAL A 42 0.85 19.20 -22.05
CA VAL A 42 -0.12 20.19 -21.58
C VAL A 42 0.27 20.72 -20.19
N PHE A 43 0.85 19.86 -19.34
CA PHE A 43 1.35 20.26 -18.02
C PHE A 43 2.51 21.25 -18.13
N GLU A 44 3.40 21.09 -19.12
CA GLU A 44 4.49 22.04 -19.37
C GLU A 44 3.99 23.44 -19.75
N GLN A 45 2.73 23.58 -20.13
CA GLN A 45 2.09 24.87 -20.45
C GLN A 45 1.38 25.50 -19.24
N GLY A 46 1.37 24.82 -18.09
CA GLY A 46 0.84 25.31 -16.83
C GLY A 46 -0.64 24.96 -16.54
N VAL A 47 -1.10 25.44 -15.39
CA VAL A 47 -2.40 25.07 -14.79
C VAL A 47 -3.59 25.44 -15.68
N ASP A 48 -3.56 26.62 -16.31
CA ASP A 48 -4.67 27.06 -17.16
C ASP A 48 -4.80 26.24 -18.44
N ALA A 49 -3.69 25.79 -19.02
CA ALA A 49 -3.69 24.89 -20.17
C ALA A 49 -4.32 23.53 -19.80
N VAL A 50 -4.00 23.00 -18.62
CA VAL A 50 -4.61 21.77 -18.09
C VAL A 50 -6.13 21.94 -17.89
N ARG A 51 -6.57 23.07 -17.30
CA ARG A 51 -8.01 23.35 -17.12
C ARG A 51 -8.74 23.47 -18.47
N GLN A 52 -8.14 24.14 -19.45
CA GLN A 52 -8.71 24.26 -20.80
C GLN A 52 -8.83 22.90 -21.48
N GLU A 53 -7.80 22.05 -21.38
CA GLU A 53 -7.83 20.72 -21.97
C GLU A 53 -8.89 19.81 -21.31
N LEU A 54 -9.01 19.87 -19.98
CA LEU A 54 -10.09 19.17 -19.26
C LEU A 54 -11.48 19.64 -19.72
N ALA A 55 -11.67 20.95 -19.89
CA ALA A 55 -12.93 21.50 -20.39
C ALA A 55 -13.22 21.06 -21.84
N ARG A 56 -12.20 21.00 -22.71
CA ARG A 56 -12.33 20.48 -24.08
C ARG A 56 -12.75 19.02 -24.08
N LEU A 57 -12.10 18.17 -23.29
CA LEU A 57 -12.46 16.75 -23.15
C LEU A 57 -13.92 16.59 -22.66
N GLN A 58 -14.34 17.40 -21.70
CA GLN A 58 -15.72 17.39 -21.22
C GLN A 58 -16.72 17.76 -22.33
N GLN A 59 -16.42 18.79 -23.13
CA GLN A 59 -17.26 19.20 -24.27
C GLN A 59 -17.35 18.13 -25.35
N GLU A 60 -16.30 17.32 -25.54
CA GLU A 60 -16.27 16.18 -26.46
C GLU A 60 -16.96 14.91 -25.91
N GLY A 61 -17.52 14.98 -24.71
CA GLY A 61 -18.27 13.90 -24.08
C GLY A 61 -17.40 12.83 -23.42
N TYR A 62 -16.13 13.12 -23.13
CA TYR A 62 -15.33 12.25 -22.26
C TYR A 62 -15.81 12.39 -20.82
N ARG A 63 -15.99 11.24 -20.15
CA ARG A 63 -16.45 11.18 -18.76
C ARG A 63 -15.29 11.14 -17.78
N TYR A 64 -14.14 10.63 -18.24
CA TYR A 64 -12.92 10.49 -17.45
C TYR A 64 -11.75 11.07 -18.24
N ALA A 65 -10.72 11.52 -17.53
CA ALA A 65 -9.44 11.88 -18.12
C ALA A 65 -8.32 11.24 -17.30
N VAL A 66 -7.37 10.61 -17.97
CA VAL A 66 -6.09 10.21 -17.38
C VAL A 66 -5.13 11.40 -17.49
N LEU A 67 -4.43 11.71 -16.41
CA LEU A 67 -3.51 12.84 -16.35
C LEU A 67 -2.09 12.29 -16.22
N ASP A 68 -1.21 12.68 -17.14
CA ASP A 68 0.20 12.30 -17.06
C ASP A 68 0.89 12.93 -15.84
N ALA A 69 1.83 12.20 -15.24
CA ALA A 69 2.73 12.69 -14.22
C ALA A 69 4.09 12.01 -14.35
N LEU A 70 5.11 12.79 -14.76
CA LEU A 70 6.49 12.33 -14.87
C LEU A 70 7.36 12.88 -13.72
N THR A 71 6.92 13.98 -13.13
CA THR A 71 7.60 14.71 -12.06
C THR A 71 6.62 15.07 -10.96
N GLU A 72 7.14 15.39 -9.78
CA GLU A 72 6.33 15.90 -8.68
C GLU A 72 5.66 17.24 -9.02
N HIS A 73 6.29 18.06 -9.87
CA HIS A 73 5.73 19.31 -10.35
C HIS A 73 4.41 19.10 -11.11
N HIS A 74 4.29 18.03 -11.90
CA HIS A 74 3.01 17.71 -12.54
C HIS A 74 1.91 17.45 -11.51
N LEU A 75 2.23 16.79 -10.39
CA LEU A 75 1.26 16.53 -9.32
C LEU A 75 0.81 17.83 -8.64
N GLU A 76 1.71 18.81 -8.47
CA GLU A 76 1.35 20.14 -7.96
C GLU A 76 0.38 20.86 -8.88
N ILE A 77 0.66 20.85 -10.19
CA ILE A 77 -0.24 21.40 -11.22
C ILE A 77 -1.59 20.68 -11.21
N GLN A 78 -1.61 19.34 -11.10
CA GLN A 78 -2.86 18.58 -10.97
C GLN A 78 -3.65 19.04 -9.74
N GLY A 79 -2.97 19.21 -8.60
CA GLY A 79 -3.59 19.69 -7.37
C GLY A 79 -4.23 21.07 -7.54
N GLU A 80 -3.54 22.01 -8.17
CA GLU A 80 -4.07 23.35 -8.42
C GLU A 80 -5.21 23.35 -9.44
N ALA A 81 -5.06 22.62 -10.55
CA ALA A 81 -6.07 22.53 -11.60
C ALA A 81 -7.36 21.89 -11.11
N LEU A 82 -7.26 20.91 -10.21
CA LEU A 82 -8.37 20.10 -9.70
C LEU A 82 -8.85 20.52 -8.30
N ARG A 83 -8.35 21.63 -7.75
CA ARG A 83 -8.69 22.10 -6.39
C ARG A 83 -10.19 22.14 -6.11
N ASP A 84 -10.97 22.58 -7.10
CA ASP A 84 -12.42 22.76 -6.97
C ASP A 84 -13.22 21.62 -7.63
N ALA A 85 -12.55 20.55 -8.08
CA ALA A 85 -13.23 19.40 -8.65
C ALA A 85 -14.06 18.69 -7.56
N PRO A 86 -15.36 18.43 -7.80
CA PRO A 86 -16.23 17.80 -6.79
C PRO A 86 -15.85 16.34 -6.50
N LEU A 87 -15.16 15.70 -7.44
CA LEU A 87 -14.66 14.34 -7.32
C LEU A 87 -13.37 14.20 -8.10
N VAL A 88 -12.38 13.56 -7.49
CA VAL A 88 -11.11 13.17 -8.11
C VAL A 88 -10.81 11.70 -7.80
N THR A 89 -10.07 11.03 -8.67
CA THR A 89 -9.62 9.64 -8.47
C THR A 89 -8.14 9.51 -8.80
N GLY A 90 -7.42 8.67 -8.07
CA GLY A 90 -5.98 8.49 -8.27
C GLY A 90 -5.28 7.82 -7.09
N GLY A 91 -3.98 7.61 -7.23
CA GLY A 91 -3.12 7.18 -6.12
C GLY A 91 -2.76 8.34 -5.19
N SER A 92 -1.88 8.06 -4.23
CA SER A 92 -1.42 9.06 -3.25
C SER A 92 -0.71 10.26 -3.87
N GLY A 93 -0.13 10.13 -5.07
CA GLY A 93 0.53 11.23 -5.77
C GLY A 93 -0.38 12.44 -5.99
N LEU A 94 -1.63 12.22 -6.44
CA LEU A 94 -2.60 13.31 -6.63
C LEU A 94 -2.96 13.99 -5.30
N ALA A 95 -3.10 13.19 -4.23
CA ALA A 95 -3.42 13.70 -2.90
C ALA A 95 -2.34 14.65 -2.37
N ILE A 96 -1.06 14.45 -2.73
CA ILE A 96 0.03 15.37 -2.37
C ILE A 96 -0.21 16.75 -2.98
N GLY A 97 -0.49 16.82 -4.28
CA GLY A 97 -0.76 18.07 -4.98
C GLY A 97 -1.95 18.83 -4.40
N LEU A 98 -3.06 18.11 -4.16
CA LEU A 98 -4.26 18.68 -3.56
C LEU A 98 -4.02 19.16 -2.12
N ALA A 99 -3.36 18.34 -1.29
CA ALA A 99 -3.04 18.71 0.09
C ALA A 99 -2.20 20.00 0.15
N ARG A 100 -1.28 20.21 -0.78
CA ARG A 100 -0.48 21.45 -0.89
C ARG A 100 -1.33 22.69 -1.16
N GLN A 101 -2.45 22.57 -1.87
CA GLN A 101 -3.37 23.70 -2.12
C GLN A 101 -4.13 24.13 -0.86
N TRP A 102 -4.32 23.23 0.10
CA TRP A 102 -5.00 23.51 1.37
C TRP A 102 -4.07 23.59 2.57
N ALA A 103 -2.76 23.40 2.36
CA ALA A 103 -1.75 23.54 3.37
C ALA A 103 -1.64 25.02 3.79
N GLN A 104 -2.56 25.48 4.64
CA GLN A 104 -2.39 26.72 5.37
C GLN A 104 -1.28 26.58 6.41
N GLU A 105 -0.79 27.73 6.90
CA GLU A 105 0.37 27.90 7.80
C GLU A 105 0.36 27.07 9.10
N ASN A 106 -0.71 26.32 9.41
CA ASN A 106 -0.83 25.40 10.54
C ASN A 106 -0.14 24.03 10.33
N GLY A 107 0.94 24.01 9.54
CA GLY A 107 1.46 22.86 8.77
C GLY A 107 1.96 21.62 9.53
N ASN A 108 1.66 21.43 10.81
CA ASN A 108 2.09 20.24 11.55
C ASN A 108 1.08 19.68 12.57
N GLN A 109 -0.10 20.28 12.79
CA GLN A 109 -1.00 19.80 13.85
C GLN A 109 -1.40 18.32 13.71
N ALA A 110 -1.76 17.88 12.50
CA ALA A 110 -2.09 16.47 12.24
C ALA A 110 -0.90 15.53 12.49
N ARG A 111 0.32 15.97 12.13
CA ARG A 111 1.55 15.22 12.36
C ARG A 111 1.87 15.09 13.84
N GLU A 112 1.67 16.15 14.61
CA GLU A 112 1.85 16.15 16.07
C GLU A 112 0.82 15.25 16.75
N ALA A 113 -0.44 15.31 16.33
CA ALA A 113 -1.51 14.44 16.86
C ALA A 113 -1.26 12.94 16.59
N GLY A 114 -0.55 12.61 15.51
CA GLY A 114 -0.20 11.23 15.14
C GLY A 114 1.11 10.70 15.74
N ARG A 115 1.78 11.45 16.62
CA ARG A 115 3.03 10.97 17.25
C ARG A 115 2.78 9.72 18.11
N PRO A 116 3.71 8.75 18.12
CA PRO A 116 3.58 7.60 18.98
C PRO A 116 3.60 8.03 20.45
N LEU A 117 2.80 7.35 21.27
CA LEU A 117 2.83 7.52 22.71
C LEU A 117 4.14 6.93 23.27
N ALA A 118 4.61 7.48 24.39
CA ALA A 118 5.70 6.88 25.14
C ALA A 118 5.24 5.53 25.71
N GLY A 119 6.11 4.51 25.64
CA GLY A 119 5.82 3.20 26.18
C GLY A 119 6.58 2.08 25.48
N ARG A 120 6.35 0.85 25.92
CA ARG A 120 6.89 -0.34 25.25
C ARG A 120 6.15 -0.58 23.95
N GLY A 121 6.89 -0.93 22.90
CA GLY A 121 6.35 -1.35 21.62
C GLY A 121 6.62 -2.83 21.34
N VAL A 122 5.91 -3.36 20.37
CA VAL A 122 6.12 -4.70 19.79
C VAL A 122 6.04 -4.57 18.26
N VAL A 123 6.84 -5.35 17.54
CA VAL A 123 6.73 -5.48 16.08
C VAL A 123 6.01 -6.79 15.78
N LEU A 124 4.88 -6.70 15.07
CA LEU A 124 4.13 -7.87 14.58
C LEU A 124 4.25 -7.92 13.05
N SER A 125 4.86 -8.99 12.51
CA SER A 125 5.14 -9.10 11.08
C SER A 125 4.51 -10.35 10.47
N GLY A 126 3.39 -10.19 9.76
CA GLY A 126 2.71 -11.27 9.04
C GLY A 126 2.94 -11.30 7.51
N SER A 127 3.47 -10.23 6.91
CA SER A 127 3.63 -10.15 5.46
C SER A 127 4.78 -11.05 4.96
N CYS A 128 4.55 -11.74 3.84
CA CYS A 128 5.53 -12.56 3.14
C CYS A 128 6.15 -11.85 1.92
N SER A 129 6.02 -10.52 1.82
CA SER A 129 6.63 -9.78 0.71
C SER A 129 8.17 -9.87 0.72
N GLN A 130 8.80 -9.67 -0.44
CA GLN A 130 10.27 -9.63 -0.53
C GLN A 130 10.88 -8.50 0.33
N MET A 131 10.16 -7.38 0.51
CA MET A 131 10.64 -6.30 1.36
C MET A 131 10.53 -6.68 2.84
N THR A 132 9.41 -7.25 3.26
CA THR A 132 9.19 -7.67 4.65
C THR A 132 10.19 -8.75 5.08
N ASN A 133 10.48 -9.72 4.21
CA ASN A 133 11.53 -10.70 4.45
C ASN A 133 12.91 -10.06 4.74
N ARG A 134 13.28 -9.01 3.99
CA ARG A 134 14.52 -8.26 4.24
C ARG A 134 14.48 -7.48 5.56
N GLN A 135 13.35 -6.85 5.88
CA GLN A 135 13.16 -6.11 7.13
C GLN A 135 13.28 -7.04 8.35
N VAL A 136 12.60 -8.19 8.33
CA VAL A 136 12.68 -9.21 9.40
C VAL A 136 14.09 -9.76 9.54
N ALA A 137 14.74 -10.12 8.44
CA ALA A 137 16.11 -10.66 8.45
C ALA A 137 17.12 -9.68 9.05
N HIS A 138 16.94 -8.38 8.81
CA HIS A 138 17.76 -7.33 9.41
C HIS A 138 17.39 -7.09 10.89
N TYR A 139 16.10 -6.93 11.20
CA TYR A 139 15.65 -6.53 12.55
C TYR A 139 15.94 -7.59 13.61
N ARG A 140 15.83 -8.89 13.26
CA ARG A 140 16.14 -9.99 14.18
C ARG A 140 17.62 -10.06 14.59
N GLN A 141 18.51 -9.32 13.92
CA GLN A 141 19.92 -9.23 14.30
C GLN A 141 20.15 -8.23 15.45
N ILE A 142 19.20 -7.32 15.68
CA ILE A 142 19.35 -6.18 16.61
C ILE A 142 18.30 -6.15 17.72
N ALA A 143 17.24 -6.97 17.63
CA ALA A 143 16.18 -7.06 18.62
C ALA A 143 15.77 -8.52 18.88
N PRO A 144 15.23 -8.85 20.07
CA PRO A 144 14.66 -10.16 20.33
C PRO A 144 13.58 -10.49 19.30
N ALA A 145 13.65 -11.68 18.71
CA ALA A 145 12.72 -12.11 17.68
C ALA A 145 12.21 -13.52 17.95
N ARG A 146 10.90 -13.72 17.73
CA ARG A 146 10.22 -15.00 17.85
C ARG A 146 9.43 -15.29 16.57
N GLU A 147 9.73 -16.42 15.96
CA GLU A 147 8.98 -16.92 14.81
C GLU A 147 7.68 -17.57 15.30
N VAL A 148 6.60 -17.33 14.58
CA VAL A 148 5.28 -17.94 14.79
C VAL A 148 5.28 -19.33 14.16
N ASP A 149 4.96 -20.33 14.97
CA ASP A 149 4.71 -21.68 14.50
C ASP A 149 3.26 -21.78 14.00
N VAL A 150 3.10 -21.83 12.67
CA VAL A 150 1.79 -21.93 12.02
C VAL A 150 1.02 -23.16 12.47
N ALA A 151 1.69 -24.28 12.77
CA ALA A 151 0.99 -25.50 13.20
C ALA A 151 0.25 -25.30 14.51
N ARG A 152 0.82 -24.50 15.42
CA ARG A 152 0.22 -24.12 16.71
C ARG A 152 -0.92 -23.10 16.58
N CYS A 153 -1.09 -22.50 15.40
CA CYS A 153 -2.17 -21.56 15.13
C CYS A 153 -3.43 -22.26 14.56
N LEU A 154 -3.31 -23.51 14.10
CA LEU A 154 -4.37 -24.19 13.35
C LEU A 154 -5.47 -24.81 14.22
N SER A 155 -5.21 -25.01 15.52
CA SER A 155 -6.17 -25.56 16.47
C SER A 155 -6.73 -24.44 17.35
N THR A 156 -8.05 -24.33 17.39
CA THR A 156 -8.78 -23.37 18.23
C THR A 156 -8.52 -23.59 19.73
N GLU A 157 -8.24 -24.83 20.13
CA GLU A 157 -7.97 -25.21 21.52
C GLU A 157 -6.59 -24.73 21.98
N THR A 158 -5.63 -24.62 21.06
CA THR A 158 -4.23 -24.25 21.37
C THR A 158 -3.93 -22.78 21.10
N LEU A 159 -4.72 -22.12 20.24
CA LEU A 159 -4.49 -20.77 19.78
C LEU A 159 -4.39 -19.75 20.92
N ALA A 160 -5.36 -19.75 21.84
CA ALA A 160 -5.40 -18.78 22.95
C ALA A 160 -4.20 -18.96 23.91
N ALA A 161 -3.84 -20.21 24.21
CA ALA A 161 -2.67 -20.51 25.02
C ALA A 161 -1.37 -20.07 24.31
N TYR A 162 -1.30 -20.22 22.99
CA TYR A 162 -0.13 -19.80 22.22
C TYR A 162 -0.01 -18.28 22.10
N ALA A 163 -1.12 -17.56 21.90
CA ALA A 163 -1.16 -16.10 21.96
C ALA A 163 -0.65 -15.60 23.32
N HIS A 164 -1.12 -16.20 24.41
CA HIS A 164 -0.66 -15.86 25.77
C HIS A 164 0.83 -16.15 25.97
N GLU A 165 1.34 -17.30 25.50
CA GLU A 165 2.78 -17.61 25.53
C GLU A 165 3.62 -16.54 24.81
N LEU A 166 3.20 -16.13 23.62
CA LEU A 166 3.90 -15.10 22.85
C LEU A 166 3.83 -13.74 23.55
N ALA A 167 2.68 -13.39 24.14
CA ALA A 167 2.51 -12.15 24.89
C ALA A 167 3.43 -12.13 26.13
N GLU A 168 3.45 -13.21 26.93
CA GLU A 168 4.36 -13.35 28.07
C GLU A 168 5.83 -13.29 27.64
N TRP A 169 6.18 -13.94 26.53
CA TRP A 169 7.52 -13.86 25.97
C TRP A 169 7.91 -12.41 25.61
N VAL A 170 7.02 -11.66 24.94
CA VAL A 170 7.24 -10.23 24.62
C VAL A 170 7.36 -9.41 25.91
N LEU A 171 6.45 -9.61 26.86
CA LEU A 171 6.41 -8.86 28.11
C LEU A 171 7.68 -9.08 28.96
N GLY A 172 8.26 -10.28 28.91
CA GLY A 172 9.50 -10.63 29.60
C GLY A 172 10.80 -10.18 28.90
N GLN A 173 10.75 -9.58 27.70
CA GLN A 173 11.96 -9.06 27.05
C GLN A 173 12.41 -7.73 27.64
N GLU A 174 13.68 -7.68 28.05
CA GLU A 174 14.41 -6.46 28.39
C GLU A 174 15.31 -6.05 27.23
N SER A 175 14.82 -5.16 26.38
CA SER A 175 15.54 -4.67 25.20
C SER A 175 15.20 -3.21 24.94
N VAL A 176 16.18 -2.47 24.42
CA VAL A 176 15.98 -1.09 23.95
C VAL A 176 15.06 -1.06 22.74
N LEU A 177 15.21 -2.04 21.84
CA LEU A 177 14.34 -2.20 20.67
C LEU A 177 13.17 -3.13 20.98
N ALA A 178 12.03 -2.83 20.38
CA ALA A 178 10.81 -3.62 20.51
C ALA A 178 11.02 -5.09 20.09
N PRO A 179 10.53 -6.07 20.87
CA PRO A 179 10.54 -7.47 20.44
C PRO A 179 9.74 -7.66 19.15
N LEU A 180 10.22 -8.56 18.29
CA LEU A 180 9.59 -8.93 17.03
C LEU A 180 8.90 -10.30 17.18
N VAL A 181 7.61 -10.37 16.87
CA VAL A 181 6.89 -11.63 16.62
C VAL A 181 6.53 -11.68 15.14
N PHE A 182 6.99 -12.70 14.42
CA PHE A 182 6.84 -12.74 12.97
C PHE A 182 6.39 -14.11 12.46
N ALA A 183 5.50 -14.09 11.46
CA ALA A 183 5.09 -15.25 10.65
C ALA A 183 5.61 -15.13 9.20
N THR A 184 6.49 -14.18 8.94
CA THR A 184 7.12 -13.96 7.63
C THR A 184 7.97 -15.19 7.26
N ALA A 185 7.55 -15.89 6.20
CA ALA A 185 8.25 -17.06 5.66
C ALA A 185 8.90 -16.73 4.31
N SER A 186 9.94 -17.51 3.94
CA SER A 186 10.46 -17.51 2.56
C SER A 186 9.38 -18.03 1.60
N THR A 187 9.52 -17.75 0.30
CA THR A 187 8.60 -18.28 -0.73
C THR A 187 8.49 -19.80 -0.68
N ASP A 188 9.60 -20.49 -0.43
CA ASP A 188 9.64 -21.96 -0.40
C ASP A 188 8.98 -22.51 0.86
N ALA A 189 9.23 -21.89 2.02
CA ALA A 189 8.58 -22.26 3.28
C ALA A 189 7.08 -21.96 3.25
N LEU A 190 6.68 -20.82 2.67
CA LEU A 190 5.28 -20.48 2.45
C LEU A 190 4.62 -21.50 1.52
N ALA A 191 5.25 -21.88 0.41
CA ALA A 191 4.72 -22.90 -0.51
C ALA A 191 4.53 -24.25 0.19
N ALA A 192 5.47 -24.68 1.04
CA ALA A 192 5.36 -25.91 1.82
C ALA A 192 4.18 -25.85 2.82
N ILE A 193 4.05 -24.74 3.56
CA ILE A 193 2.92 -24.51 4.49
C ILE A 193 1.59 -24.53 3.75
N GLN A 194 1.52 -23.87 2.58
CA GLN A 194 0.33 -23.82 1.75
C GLN A 194 -0.04 -25.19 1.18
N GLN A 195 0.94 -25.99 0.78
CA GLN A 195 0.72 -27.38 0.34
C GLN A 195 0.21 -28.26 1.48
N GLN A 196 0.73 -28.08 2.69
CA GLN A 196 0.39 -28.93 3.82
C GLN A 196 -0.96 -28.58 4.47
N TYR A 197 -1.30 -27.29 4.56
CA TYR A 197 -2.43 -26.81 5.35
C TYR A 197 -3.48 -26.04 4.55
N GLY A 198 -3.18 -25.66 3.31
CA GLY A 198 -3.99 -24.77 2.48
C GLY A 198 -3.69 -23.30 2.75
N ALA A 199 -3.55 -22.51 1.68
CA ALA A 199 -3.12 -21.12 1.77
C ALA A 199 -4.04 -20.21 2.59
N GLN A 200 -5.36 -20.32 2.36
CA GLN A 200 -6.33 -19.52 3.08
C GLN A 200 -6.39 -19.86 4.57
N LYS A 201 -6.35 -21.16 4.90
CA LYS A 201 -6.42 -21.66 6.27
C LYS A 201 -5.18 -21.24 7.08
N ALA A 202 -3.99 -21.35 6.50
CA ALA A 202 -2.75 -20.92 7.15
C ALA A 202 -2.72 -19.39 7.39
N SER A 203 -3.13 -18.59 6.40
CA SER A 203 -3.21 -17.12 6.54
C SER A 203 -4.19 -16.72 7.66
N GLN A 204 -5.40 -17.26 7.63
CA GLN A 204 -6.43 -16.96 8.63
C GLN A 204 -6.02 -17.37 10.04
N ALA A 205 -5.33 -18.51 10.19
CA ALA A 205 -4.84 -18.96 11.50
C ALA A 205 -3.82 -17.98 12.11
N VAL A 206 -2.86 -17.50 11.30
CA VAL A 206 -1.88 -16.49 11.73
C VAL A 206 -2.54 -15.15 12.03
N GLU A 207 -3.50 -14.72 11.21
CA GLU A 207 -4.26 -13.48 11.47
C GLU A 207 -5.05 -13.60 12.79
N THR A 208 -5.70 -14.74 13.03
CA THR A 208 -6.46 -14.97 14.27
C THR A 208 -5.55 -14.99 15.50
N LEU A 209 -4.32 -15.51 15.40
CA LEU A 209 -3.33 -15.44 16.48
C LEU A 209 -3.06 -13.99 16.88
N PHE A 210 -2.83 -13.09 15.93
CA PHE A 210 -2.51 -11.69 16.22
C PHE A 210 -3.71 -10.85 16.68
N LEU A 211 -4.94 -11.38 16.58
CA LEU A 211 -6.17 -10.73 17.06
C LEU A 211 -6.53 -11.08 18.51
N ASN A 212 -5.94 -12.13 19.08
CA ASN A 212 -6.19 -12.58 20.47
C ASN A 212 -5.16 -11.99 21.43
#